data_AF-A0A8T7CF75-F1
#
_entry.id   AF-A0A8T7CF75-F1
#
_cell.length_a   1.000
_cell.length_b   1.000
_cell.length_c   1.000
_cell.angle_alpha   90.00
_cell.angle_beta   90.00
_cell.angle_gamma   90.00
#
_symmetry.space_group_name_H-M   'P 1'
#
loop_
_entity.id
_entity.type
_entity.pdbx_description
1 polymer ?
#
loop_
_entity_poly.entity_id
_entity_poly.type
_entity_poly.pdbx_seq_one_letter_code
_entity_poly.pdbx_strand_id
1 'polypeptide(L)'
;MAKAHIVDTKDQARVPFLRGILTRSLRDAGLTFEEAYDIASVMRDRLGDAEISSDQLRIQVAELLRKRYDTSVVERYLARRKRAPATILVESGDGLVTPFSRGRHMQFLEASGLTVRQAEPVTARVYEHLLRKGVTKIPTCRLSHLTYLALKKSLGNKAAKRYLVWFQFAHSGQPLLILIGGTVGCGKSTLATALAHKLDVVRIQSTDMLREVMRMMVPERMLPVLHTSSFNAWRKLPFADVRQADPEVLIADGYQSQAELLAVAGEAVLNRARKERVALILEGVHIQPAFAESLRDVDDAIIVPLVLAVLKQKELRKRIKGRGTQAPRRRARRYLREFDSIWRLQSFLLSEADRCDVPIVSNIDKEKATHEVVRVVIDRLTGVFHGKPRQVFGIIPGHNLPETMPGPARSAASA
;
A
#
# COMPACT_ATOMS: atom_id res chain seq x y z
N MET A 1 -27.07 20.45 24.84
CA MET A 1 -25.81 20.98 24.26
C MET A 1 -26.16 21.62 22.95
N ALA A 2 -26.07 22.95 22.90
CA ALA A 2 -26.36 23.72 21.71
C ALA A 2 -25.35 23.40 20.59
N LYS A 3 -25.81 23.12 19.37
CA LYS A 3 -24.96 22.83 18.21
C LYS A 3 -25.44 23.68 17.03
N ALA A 4 -24.79 24.81 16.77
CA ALA A 4 -24.94 25.51 15.51
C ALA A 4 -24.57 24.61 14.32
N HIS A 5 -25.34 24.69 13.25
CA HIS A 5 -25.12 23.93 12.02
C HIS A 5 -24.79 24.87 10.85
N ILE A 6 -23.81 24.46 10.05
CA ILE A 6 -23.43 25.11 8.81
C ILE A 6 -24.05 24.32 7.65
N VAL A 7 -24.79 25.01 6.80
CA VAL A 7 -25.35 24.43 5.57
C VAL A 7 -24.48 24.85 4.38
N ASP A 8 -23.93 23.88 3.64
CA ASP A 8 -23.26 24.15 2.37
C ASP A 8 -24.30 24.42 1.29
N THR A 9 -24.23 25.59 0.64
CA THR A 9 -25.18 26.01 -0.39
C THR A 9 -25.05 25.19 -1.69
N LYS A 10 -23.97 24.42 -1.89
CA LYS A 10 -23.79 23.58 -3.09
C LYS A 10 -24.30 22.15 -2.95
N ASP A 11 -24.06 21.52 -1.81
CA ASP A 11 -24.35 20.09 -1.61
C ASP A 11 -25.47 19.86 -0.58
N GLN A 12 -26.07 20.92 -0.03
CA GLN A 12 -27.04 20.90 1.09
C GLN A 12 -26.57 20.11 2.33
N ALA A 13 -25.26 19.83 2.42
CA ALA A 13 -24.67 19.09 3.52
C ALA A 13 -24.76 19.92 4.81
N ARG A 14 -25.28 19.30 5.86
CA ARG A 14 -25.50 19.89 7.18
C ARG A 14 -24.38 19.43 8.12
N VAL A 15 -23.47 20.33 8.48
CA VAL A 15 -22.27 20.01 9.26
C VAL A 15 -22.28 20.84 10.54
N PRO A 16 -21.99 20.27 11.73
CA PRO A 16 -21.89 21.06 12.94
C PRO A 16 -20.78 22.12 12.81
N PHE A 17 -21.00 23.30 13.39
CA PHE A 17 -19.97 24.32 13.48
C PHE A 17 -18.81 23.80 14.36
N LEU A 18 -17.63 23.65 13.75
CA LEU A 18 -16.42 23.20 14.44
C LEU A 18 -15.41 24.35 14.54
N ARG A 19 -15.17 24.84 15.76
CA ARG A 19 -14.20 25.91 16.05
C ARG A 19 -12.84 25.65 15.40
N GLY A 20 -12.34 24.42 15.50
CA GLY A 20 -11.03 24.05 14.93
C GLY A 20 -10.91 24.25 13.42
N ILE A 21 -12.00 24.07 12.66
CA ILE A 21 -12.01 24.31 11.21
C ILE A 21 -11.88 25.81 10.92
N LEU A 22 -12.65 26.65 11.63
CA LEU A 22 -12.59 28.10 11.46
C LEU A 22 -11.23 28.66 11.93
N THR A 23 -10.73 28.21 13.08
CA THR A 23 -9.39 28.58 13.59
C THR A 23 -8.31 28.26 12.56
N ARG A 24 -8.34 27.07 11.94
CA ARG A 24 -7.39 26.73 10.87
C ARG A 24 -7.52 27.67 9.67
N SER A 25 -8.75 27.98 9.24
CA SER A 25 -8.99 28.88 8.11
C SER A 25 -8.51 30.32 8.38
N LEU A 26 -8.55 30.79 9.63
CA LEU A 26 -8.08 32.10 10.04
C LEU A 26 -6.55 32.14 10.17
N ARG A 27 -5.94 31.08 10.70
CA ARG A 27 -4.47 30.96 10.72
C ARG A 27 -3.87 30.97 9.32
N ASP A 28 -4.51 30.28 8.39
CA ASP A 28 -4.12 30.29 6.97
C ASP A 28 -4.25 31.70 6.34
N ALA A 29 -5.06 32.60 6.92
CA ALA A 29 -5.19 34.00 6.50
C ALA A 29 -4.14 34.94 7.15
N GLY A 30 -3.26 34.39 7.99
CA GLY A 30 -2.13 35.10 8.61
C GLY A 30 -2.30 35.43 10.10
N LEU A 31 -3.38 34.96 10.75
CA LEU A 31 -3.53 35.14 12.21
C LEU A 31 -2.70 34.13 12.99
N THR A 32 -2.28 34.51 14.20
CA THR A 32 -1.73 33.57 15.18
C THR A 32 -2.80 32.59 15.66
N PHE A 33 -2.40 31.53 16.37
CA PHE A 33 -3.36 30.55 16.88
C PHE A 33 -4.32 31.15 17.91
N GLU A 34 -3.82 31.97 18.83
CA GLU A 34 -4.62 32.59 19.90
C GLU A 34 -5.69 33.52 19.30
N GLU A 35 -5.29 34.41 18.41
CA GLU A 35 -6.20 35.31 17.69
C GLU A 35 -7.28 34.56 16.89
N ALA A 36 -6.86 33.52 16.15
CA ALA A 36 -7.77 32.71 15.35
C ALA A 36 -8.73 31.88 16.22
N TYR A 37 -8.28 31.43 17.39
CA TYR A 37 -9.11 30.69 18.33
C TYR A 37 -10.12 31.61 19.01
N ASP A 38 -9.73 32.83 19.38
CA ASP A 38 -10.63 33.82 19.95
C ASP A 38 -11.75 34.21 18.99
N ILE A 39 -11.44 34.51 17.73
CA ILE A 39 -12.46 34.81 16.72
C ILE A 39 -13.42 33.62 16.53
N ALA A 40 -12.89 32.39 16.49
CA ALA A 40 -13.73 31.20 16.36
C ALA A 40 -14.62 30.96 17.59
N SER A 41 -14.17 31.38 18.78
CA SER A 41 -14.93 31.31 20.03
C SER A 41 -16.06 32.32 20.03
N VAL A 42 -15.76 33.57 19.71
CA VAL A 42 -16.76 34.65 19.57
C VAL A 42 -17.82 34.25 18.53
N MET A 43 -17.41 33.64 17.42
CA MET A 43 -18.36 33.15 16.42
C MET A 43 -19.23 32.01 16.94
N ARG A 44 -18.68 31.03 17.67
CA ARG A 44 -19.50 29.97 18.27
C ARG A 44 -20.54 30.57 19.21
N ASP A 45 -20.12 31.48 20.08
CA ASP A 45 -20.97 32.03 21.13
C ASP A 45 -22.08 32.91 20.52
N ARG A 46 -21.79 33.58 19.39
CA ARG A 46 -22.79 34.31 18.59
C ARG A 46 -23.78 33.41 17.85
N LEU A 47 -23.34 32.26 17.36
CA LEU A 47 -24.20 31.36 16.59
C LEU A 47 -25.14 30.55 17.48
N GLY A 48 -24.74 30.21 18.70
CA GLY A 48 -25.58 29.43 19.62
C GLY A 48 -26.07 28.11 18.98
N ASP A 49 -27.39 28.00 18.78
CA ASP A 49 -28.09 26.88 18.13
C ASP A 49 -28.54 27.18 16.68
N ALA A 50 -28.14 28.33 16.13
CA ALA A 50 -28.61 28.78 14.83
C ALA A 50 -28.08 27.93 13.68
N GLU A 51 -28.89 27.87 12.63
CA GLU A 51 -28.46 27.38 11.32
C GLU A 51 -28.02 28.54 10.46
N ILE A 52 -26.83 28.43 9.88
CA ILE A 52 -26.27 29.47 9.04
C ILE A 52 -25.67 28.87 7.78
N SER A 53 -25.85 29.54 6.65
CA SER A 53 -25.15 29.13 5.44
C SER A 53 -23.64 29.39 5.55
N SER A 54 -22.83 28.60 4.85
CA SER A 54 -21.39 28.84 4.74
C SER A 54 -21.05 30.26 4.27
N ASP A 55 -21.89 30.86 3.42
CA ASP A 55 -21.71 32.22 2.90
C ASP A 55 -22.02 33.31 3.95
N GLN A 56 -23.13 33.16 4.68
CA GLN A 56 -23.47 34.08 5.77
C GLN A 56 -22.44 34.01 6.91
N LEU A 57 -21.98 32.81 7.26
CA LEU A 57 -20.93 32.62 8.27
C LEU A 57 -19.67 33.40 7.89
N ARG A 58 -19.29 33.35 6.62
CA ARG A 58 -18.11 34.04 6.10
C ARG A 58 -18.26 35.56 6.13
N ILE A 59 -19.44 36.08 5.83
CA ILE A 59 -19.73 37.52 5.92
C ILE A 59 -19.56 37.98 7.37
N GLN A 60 -20.15 37.25 8.33
CA GLN A 60 -20.05 37.57 9.75
C GLN A 60 -18.61 37.50 10.28
N VAL A 61 -17.83 36.50 9.85
CA VAL A 61 -16.40 36.40 10.20
C VAL A 61 -15.62 37.56 9.59
N ALA A 62 -15.89 37.93 8.34
CA ALA A 62 -15.22 39.06 7.69
C ALA A 62 -15.53 40.39 8.38
N GLU A 63 -16.76 40.60 8.84
CA GLU A 63 -17.14 41.76 9.65
C GLU A 63 -16.40 41.81 10.99
N LEU A 64 -16.25 40.66 11.66
CA LEU A 64 -15.46 40.57 12.89
C LEU A 64 -13.98 40.86 12.65
N LEU A 65 -13.42 40.37 11.55
CA LEU A 65 -12.03 40.64 11.19
C LEU A 65 -11.82 42.12 10.86
N ARG A 66 -12.74 42.78 10.13
CA ARG A 66 -12.67 44.22 9.84
C ARG A 66 -12.67 45.10 11.09
N LYS A 67 -13.30 44.63 12.18
CA LYS A 67 -13.35 45.35 13.45
C LYS A 67 -12.08 45.23 14.28
N ARG A 68 -11.22 44.24 14.01
CA ARG A 68 -10.10 43.88 14.89
C ARG A 68 -8.73 43.83 14.20
N TYR A 69 -8.69 43.76 12.87
CA TYR A 69 -7.48 43.57 12.08
C TYR A 69 -7.50 44.41 10.81
N ASP A 70 -6.32 44.61 10.23
CA ASP A 70 -6.13 45.35 8.99
C ASP A 70 -6.84 44.71 7.80
N THR A 71 -7.14 45.55 6.79
CA THR A 71 -7.78 45.16 5.53
C THR A 71 -7.07 43.99 4.84
N SER A 72 -5.74 43.88 4.98
CA SER A 72 -4.94 42.80 4.39
C SER A 72 -5.32 41.39 4.87
N VAL A 73 -5.69 41.24 6.14
CA VAL A 73 -6.12 39.96 6.74
C VAL A 73 -7.50 39.57 6.22
N VAL A 74 -8.40 40.56 6.12
CA VAL A 74 -9.76 40.37 5.60
C VAL A 74 -9.72 39.97 4.13
N GLU A 75 -8.89 40.64 3.33
CA GLU A 75 -8.68 40.30 1.92
C GLU A 75 -8.12 38.90 1.75
N ARG A 76 -7.12 38.49 2.53
CA ARG A 76 -6.58 37.12 2.50
C ARG A 76 -7.65 36.08 2.87
N TYR A 77 -8.45 36.35 3.90
CA TYR A 77 -9.55 35.49 4.32
C TYR A 77 -10.64 35.38 3.24
N LEU A 78 -11.06 36.48 2.62
CA LEU A 78 -12.09 36.51 1.58
C LEU A 78 -11.60 35.94 0.23
N ALA A 79 -10.37 36.24 -0.17
CA ALA A 79 -9.75 35.76 -1.40
C ALA A 79 -9.68 34.23 -1.47
N ARG A 80 -9.72 33.53 -0.32
CA ARG A 80 -9.72 32.07 -0.28
C ARG A 80 -10.93 31.43 -0.98
N ARG A 81 -12.09 32.08 -1.12
CA ARG A 81 -13.21 31.52 -1.93
C ARG A 81 -12.87 31.52 -3.42
N LYS A 82 -12.17 32.56 -3.87
CA LYS A 82 -11.71 32.71 -5.26
C LYS A 82 -10.46 31.85 -5.56
N ARG A 83 -9.67 31.51 -4.53
CA ARG A 83 -8.41 30.74 -4.63
C ARG A 83 -8.49 29.28 -4.17
N ALA A 84 -9.59 28.82 -3.58
CA ALA A 84 -9.76 27.39 -3.36
C ALA A 84 -9.83 26.74 -4.75
N PRO A 85 -8.86 25.89 -5.13
CA PRO A 85 -8.94 25.21 -6.42
C PRO A 85 -10.28 24.49 -6.47
N ALA A 86 -10.98 24.58 -7.61
CA ALA A 86 -12.22 23.86 -7.80
C ALA A 86 -12.00 22.39 -7.42
N THR A 87 -12.76 21.90 -6.44
CA THR A 87 -12.69 20.49 -6.05
C THR A 87 -13.12 19.66 -7.25
N ILE A 88 -12.18 18.98 -7.88
CA ILE A 88 -12.47 18.07 -8.98
C ILE A 88 -13.11 16.82 -8.37
N LEU A 89 -14.33 16.52 -8.74
CA LEU A 89 -15.06 15.33 -8.31
C LEU A 89 -14.76 14.17 -9.27
N VAL A 90 -14.47 13.00 -8.71
CA VAL A 90 -14.25 11.74 -9.45
C VAL A 90 -15.44 10.82 -9.21
N GLU A 91 -16.09 10.41 -10.30
CA GLU A 91 -17.23 9.49 -10.27
C GLU A 91 -16.77 8.08 -10.60
N SER A 92 -16.95 7.17 -9.64
CA SER A 92 -16.63 5.76 -9.77
C SER A 92 -17.73 5.02 -10.53
N GLY A 93 -17.42 3.82 -11.04
CA GLY A 93 -18.37 3.03 -11.84
C GLY A 93 -19.61 2.56 -11.05
N ASP A 94 -19.53 2.55 -9.73
CA ASP A 94 -20.62 2.27 -8.78
C ASP A 94 -21.45 3.52 -8.40
N GLY A 95 -21.16 4.67 -9.02
CA GLY A 95 -21.85 5.94 -8.74
C GLY A 95 -21.29 6.72 -7.55
N LEU A 96 -20.26 6.20 -6.86
CA LEU A 96 -19.64 6.92 -5.75
C LEU A 96 -18.86 8.13 -6.25
N VAL A 97 -19.19 9.31 -5.73
CA VAL A 97 -18.52 10.57 -6.07
C VAL A 97 -17.57 10.97 -4.94
N THR A 98 -16.28 11.09 -5.25
CA THR A 98 -15.26 11.48 -4.27
C THR A 98 -14.36 12.60 -4.81
N PRO A 99 -13.80 13.48 -3.98
CA PRO A 99 -12.80 14.44 -4.43
C PRO A 99 -11.55 13.75 -5.00
N PHE A 100 -11.00 14.31 -6.08
CA PHE A 100 -9.72 13.87 -6.63
C PHE A 100 -8.62 13.99 -5.57
N SER A 101 -8.12 12.85 -5.11
CA SER A 101 -7.00 12.79 -4.16
C SER A 101 -5.69 12.56 -4.91
N ARG A 102 -4.81 13.56 -4.90
CA ARG A 102 -3.44 13.44 -5.42
C ARG A 102 -2.69 12.28 -4.76
N GLY A 103 -2.90 12.07 -3.45
CA GLY A 103 -2.29 10.98 -2.70
C GLY A 103 -2.73 9.60 -3.18
N ARG A 104 -4.05 9.39 -3.34
CA ARG A 104 -4.58 8.11 -3.87
C ARG A 104 -4.14 7.87 -5.31
N HIS A 105 -4.18 8.89 -6.15
CA HIS A 105 -3.72 8.79 -7.53
C HIS A 105 -2.23 8.42 -7.62
N MET A 106 -1.39 9.04 -6.79
CA MET A 106 0.03 8.72 -6.70
C MET A 106 0.27 7.30 -6.18
N GLN A 107 -0.43 6.88 -5.12
CA GLN A 107 -0.35 5.52 -4.58
C GLN A 107 -0.74 4.48 -5.63
N PHE A 108 -1.78 4.75 -6.43
CA PHE A 108 -2.21 3.88 -7.53
C PHE A 108 -1.13 3.77 -8.63
N LEU A 109 -0.46 4.87 -8.98
CA LEU A 109 0.68 4.84 -9.90
C LEU A 109 1.84 4.04 -9.32
N GLU A 110 2.15 4.22 -8.04
CA GLU A 110 3.20 3.46 -7.37
C GLU A 110 2.92 1.96 -7.31
N ALA A 111 1.66 1.57 -7.08
CA ALA A 111 1.21 0.19 -7.11
C ALA A 111 1.33 -0.44 -8.52
N SER A 112 1.25 0.37 -9.58
CA SER A 112 1.55 -0.06 -10.96
C SER A 112 3.06 -0.19 -11.26
N GLY A 113 3.93 -0.02 -10.25
CA GLY A 113 5.38 -0.18 -10.36
C GLY A 113 6.16 1.08 -10.73
N LEU A 114 5.58 2.28 -10.54
CA LEU A 114 6.31 3.54 -10.62
C LEU A 114 6.98 3.86 -9.27
N THR A 115 8.10 4.57 -9.35
CA THR A 115 8.71 5.19 -8.15
C THR A 115 7.97 6.47 -7.78
N VAL A 116 8.10 6.93 -6.53
CA VAL A 116 7.54 8.22 -6.07
C VAL A 116 7.97 9.37 -7.00
N ARG A 117 9.26 9.41 -7.36
CA ARG A 117 9.84 10.42 -8.26
C ARG A 117 9.22 10.42 -9.67
N GLN A 118 8.66 9.30 -10.11
CA GLN A 118 7.96 9.18 -11.38
C GLN A 118 6.46 9.47 -11.24
N ALA A 119 5.83 9.03 -10.16
CA ALA A 119 4.40 9.13 -9.93
C ALA A 119 3.96 10.58 -9.61
N GLU A 120 4.76 11.33 -8.85
CA GLU A 120 4.43 12.70 -8.44
C GLU A 120 4.31 13.67 -9.64
N PRO A 121 5.28 13.76 -10.58
CA PRO A 121 5.15 14.65 -11.74
C PRO A 121 3.97 14.29 -12.65
N VAL A 122 3.68 13.00 -12.81
CA VAL A 122 2.54 12.52 -13.61
C VAL A 122 1.23 12.96 -12.96
N THR A 123 1.11 12.76 -11.64
CA THR A 123 -0.08 13.18 -10.87
C THR A 123 -0.27 14.69 -10.92
N ALA A 124 0.80 15.47 -10.74
CA ALA A 124 0.76 16.92 -10.84
C ALA A 124 0.29 17.38 -12.23
N ARG A 125 0.84 16.79 -13.30
CA ARG A 125 0.46 17.12 -14.68
C ARG A 125 -1.01 16.80 -14.98
N VAL A 126 -1.51 15.64 -14.55
CA VAL A 126 -2.92 15.28 -14.72
C VAL A 126 -3.82 16.27 -13.97
N TYR A 127 -3.49 16.57 -12.71
CA TYR A 127 -4.25 17.50 -11.89
C TYR A 127 -4.28 18.92 -12.47
N GLU A 128 -3.13 19.45 -12.89
CA GLU A 128 -3.03 20.77 -13.56
C GLU A 128 -3.81 20.81 -14.87
N HIS A 129 -3.77 19.72 -15.66
CA HIS A 129 -4.54 19.64 -16.89
C HIS A 129 -6.04 19.76 -16.64
N LEU A 130 -6.55 19.05 -15.61
CA LEU A 130 -7.96 19.11 -15.22
C LEU A 130 -8.37 20.51 -14.75
N LEU A 131 -7.53 21.17 -13.94
CA LEU A 131 -7.75 22.55 -13.49
C LEU A 131 -7.77 23.54 -14.67
N ARG A 132 -6.79 23.46 -15.58
CA ARG A 132 -6.72 24.33 -16.77
C ARG A 132 -7.93 24.16 -17.69
N LYS A 133 -8.49 22.96 -17.76
CA LYS A 133 -9.69 22.65 -18.54
C LYS A 133 -11.00 22.96 -17.81
N GLY A 134 -10.95 23.47 -16.57
CA GLY A 134 -12.13 23.79 -15.79
C GLY A 134 -12.99 22.57 -15.45
N VAL A 135 -12.40 21.37 -15.41
CA VAL A 135 -13.12 20.13 -15.13
C VAL A 135 -13.55 20.11 -13.67
N THR A 136 -14.85 20.07 -13.41
CA THR A 136 -15.41 19.99 -12.05
C THR A 136 -15.82 18.57 -11.66
N LYS A 137 -16.15 17.72 -12.63
CA LYS A 137 -16.50 16.30 -12.44
C LYS A 137 -15.90 15.46 -13.56
N ILE A 138 -15.34 14.29 -13.25
CA ILE A 138 -14.74 13.37 -14.22
C ILE A 138 -14.98 11.89 -13.81
N PRO A 139 -15.39 11.01 -14.75
CA PRO A 139 -15.46 9.58 -14.47
C PRO A 139 -14.08 8.94 -14.27
N THR A 140 -13.98 7.92 -13.40
CA THR A 140 -12.74 7.17 -13.13
C THR A 140 -12.11 6.61 -14.41
N CYS A 141 -12.90 6.05 -15.33
CA CYS A 141 -12.41 5.51 -16.59
C CYS A 141 -11.71 6.59 -17.45
N ARG A 142 -12.28 7.80 -17.49
CA ARG A 142 -11.74 8.93 -18.25
C ARG A 142 -10.49 9.50 -17.59
N LEU A 143 -10.49 9.63 -16.26
CA LEU A 143 -9.30 10.01 -15.50
C LEU A 143 -8.16 9.03 -15.75
N SER A 144 -8.43 7.73 -15.68
CA SER A 144 -7.42 6.70 -15.90
C SER A 144 -6.90 6.67 -17.32
N HIS A 145 -7.75 6.91 -18.32
CA HIS A 145 -7.29 7.06 -19.70
C HIS A 145 -6.36 8.28 -19.88
N LEU A 146 -6.69 9.43 -19.28
CA LEU A 146 -5.80 10.59 -19.28
C LEU A 146 -4.46 10.27 -18.62
N THR A 147 -4.48 9.57 -17.48
CA THR A 147 -3.27 9.12 -16.79
C THR A 147 -2.45 8.17 -17.65
N TYR A 148 -3.08 7.23 -18.35
CA TYR A 148 -2.42 6.33 -19.31
C TYR A 148 -1.71 7.12 -20.43
N LEU A 149 -2.38 8.13 -21.01
CA LEU A 149 -1.76 9.00 -22.02
C LEU A 149 -0.62 9.84 -21.45
N ALA A 150 -0.75 10.31 -20.21
CA ALA A 150 0.31 11.01 -19.47
C ALA A 150 1.58 10.15 -19.41
N LEU A 151 1.41 8.92 -18.95
CA LEU A 151 2.48 7.95 -18.76
C LEU A 151 3.14 7.58 -20.08
N LYS A 152 2.34 7.33 -21.13
CA LYS A 152 2.85 7.00 -22.46
C LYS A 152 3.74 8.12 -22.99
N LYS A 153 3.36 9.37 -22.76
CA LYS A 153 4.11 10.56 -23.20
C LYS A 153 5.36 10.83 -22.36
N SER A 154 5.30 10.68 -21.03
CA SER A 154 6.40 11.08 -20.14
C SER A 154 7.40 9.97 -19.81
N LEU A 155 6.94 8.71 -19.75
CA LEU A 155 7.72 7.56 -19.27
C LEU A 155 7.73 6.39 -20.27
N GLY A 156 7.04 6.53 -21.41
CA GLY A 156 7.03 5.57 -22.51
C GLY A 156 6.04 4.42 -22.35
N ASN A 157 6.00 3.56 -23.38
CA ASN A 157 5.01 2.49 -23.53
C ASN A 157 5.06 1.45 -22.40
N LYS A 158 6.24 1.13 -21.86
CA LYS A 158 6.39 0.14 -20.78
C LYS A 158 5.68 0.59 -19.50
N ALA A 159 5.82 1.85 -19.10
CA ALA A 159 5.14 2.39 -17.92
C ALA A 159 3.62 2.44 -18.13
N ALA A 160 3.18 2.88 -19.31
CA ALA A 160 1.77 2.93 -19.67
C ALA A 160 1.12 1.52 -19.69
N LYS A 161 1.83 0.50 -20.19
CA LYS A 161 1.36 -0.89 -20.18
C LYS A 161 1.21 -1.43 -18.76
N ARG A 162 2.19 -1.20 -17.87
CA ARG A 162 2.10 -1.63 -16.47
C ARG A 162 0.91 -0.98 -15.75
N TYR A 163 0.68 0.31 -15.99
CA TYR A 163 -0.51 1.00 -15.48
C TYR A 163 -1.82 0.43 -16.01
N LEU A 164 -1.89 0.12 -17.30
CA LEU A 164 -3.07 -0.48 -17.93
C LEU A 164 -3.39 -1.85 -17.32
N VAL A 165 -2.38 -2.72 -17.17
CA VAL A 165 -2.49 -4.04 -16.55
C VAL A 165 -2.95 -3.92 -15.09
N TRP A 166 -2.32 -3.02 -14.32
CA TRP A 166 -2.70 -2.78 -12.93
C TRP A 166 -4.14 -2.26 -12.80
N PHE A 167 -4.56 -1.35 -13.70
CA PHE A 167 -5.92 -0.85 -13.73
C PHE A 167 -6.93 -1.95 -14.06
N GLN A 168 -6.65 -2.79 -15.06
CA GLN A 168 -7.51 -3.92 -15.41
C GLN A 168 -7.63 -4.90 -14.23
N PHE A 169 -6.52 -5.23 -13.58
CA PHE A 169 -6.51 -6.06 -12.38
C PHE A 169 -7.36 -5.46 -11.25
N ALA A 170 -7.17 -4.18 -10.93
CA ALA A 170 -7.90 -3.51 -9.85
C ALA A 170 -9.43 -3.50 -10.06
N HIS A 171 -9.89 -3.63 -11.31
CA HIS A 171 -11.32 -3.69 -11.66
C HIS A 171 -11.82 -5.10 -12.00
N SER A 172 -10.96 -6.12 -11.93
CA SER A 172 -11.33 -7.52 -12.21
C SER A 172 -12.10 -8.19 -11.08
N GLY A 173 -11.97 -7.67 -9.85
CA GLY A 173 -12.51 -8.30 -8.64
C GLY A 173 -11.76 -9.56 -8.19
N GLN A 174 -10.65 -9.92 -8.85
CA GLN A 174 -9.78 -11.02 -8.40
C GLN A 174 -8.90 -10.56 -7.22
N PRO A 175 -8.80 -11.33 -6.13
CA PRO A 175 -7.90 -11.01 -5.02
C PRO A 175 -6.43 -11.23 -5.39
N LEU A 176 -5.55 -10.40 -4.84
CA LEU A 176 -4.09 -10.55 -4.91
C LEU A 176 -3.57 -11.23 -3.64
N LEU A 177 -2.99 -12.42 -3.79
CA LEU A 177 -2.38 -13.21 -2.73
C LEU A 177 -0.87 -13.23 -2.91
N ILE A 178 -0.14 -12.58 -2.01
CA ILE A 178 1.32 -12.49 -2.07
C ILE A 178 1.92 -13.42 -1.02
N LEU A 179 2.73 -14.38 -1.47
CA LEU A 179 3.37 -15.36 -0.59
C LEU A 179 4.86 -15.01 -0.46
N ILE A 180 5.30 -14.66 0.75
CA ILE A 180 6.68 -14.22 1.02
C ILE A 180 7.40 -15.27 1.86
N GLY A 181 8.22 -16.09 1.21
CA GLY A 181 9.13 -17.05 1.82
C GLY A 181 10.45 -16.43 2.30
N GLY A 182 11.19 -17.15 3.14
CA GLY A 182 12.56 -16.80 3.53
C GLY A 182 12.88 -17.01 5.02
N THR A 183 14.17 -17.03 5.36
CA THR A 183 14.64 -17.36 6.71
C THR A 183 14.53 -16.21 7.72
N VAL A 184 14.94 -16.44 8.96
CA VAL A 184 14.95 -15.39 9.98
C VAL A 184 16.00 -14.32 9.64
N GLY A 185 15.64 -13.04 9.76
CA GLY A 185 16.58 -11.92 9.57
C GLY A 185 16.66 -11.37 8.15
N CYS A 186 16.02 -12.00 7.16
CA CYS A 186 15.96 -11.45 5.80
C CYS A 186 14.96 -10.29 5.62
N GLY A 187 14.16 -9.95 6.65
CA GLY A 187 13.33 -8.74 6.66
C GLY A 187 11.90 -8.91 6.13
N LYS A 188 11.38 -10.15 6.09
CA LYS A 188 10.03 -10.48 5.58
C LYS A 188 8.92 -9.59 6.13
N SER A 189 8.71 -9.57 7.45
CA SER A 189 7.63 -8.78 8.05
C SER A 189 7.77 -7.28 7.76
N THR A 190 9.00 -6.74 7.73
CA THR A 190 9.25 -5.33 7.40
C THR A 190 8.92 -5.02 5.93
N LEU A 191 9.27 -5.92 5.01
CA LEU A 191 8.92 -5.79 3.60
C LEU A 191 7.42 -5.96 3.38
N ALA A 192 6.79 -6.94 4.02
CA ALA A 192 5.36 -7.19 3.96
C ALA A 192 4.56 -5.95 4.40
N THR A 193 4.96 -5.28 5.48
CA THR A 193 4.33 -4.03 5.92
C THR A 193 4.51 -2.89 4.91
N ALA A 194 5.71 -2.75 4.33
CA ALA A 194 5.95 -1.72 3.31
C ALA A 194 5.14 -1.99 2.03
N LEU A 195 5.05 -3.26 1.62
CA LEU A 195 4.29 -3.71 0.47
C LEU A 195 2.78 -3.54 0.67
N ALA A 196 2.27 -3.90 1.85
CA ALA A 196 0.88 -3.70 2.25
C ALA A 196 0.46 -2.24 2.09
N HIS A 197 1.26 -1.30 2.60
CA HIS A 197 0.99 0.12 2.42
C HIS A 197 1.02 0.54 0.94
N LYS A 198 1.97 0.04 0.15
CA LYS A 198 2.11 0.42 -1.27
C LYS A 198 0.99 -0.13 -2.15
N LEU A 199 0.52 -1.36 -1.87
CA LEU A 199 -0.53 -2.05 -2.65
C LEU A 199 -1.93 -1.94 -2.01
N ASP A 200 -2.08 -1.18 -0.93
CA ASP A 200 -3.32 -1.05 -0.15
C ASP A 200 -3.90 -2.39 0.34
N VAL A 201 -3.01 -3.30 0.73
CA VAL A 201 -3.40 -4.61 1.28
C VAL A 201 -3.51 -4.53 2.79
N VAL A 202 -4.71 -4.69 3.32
CA VAL A 202 -4.99 -4.53 4.76
C VAL A 202 -4.62 -5.78 5.56
N ARG A 203 -4.64 -6.97 4.95
CA ARG A 203 -4.42 -8.25 5.63
C ARG A 203 -3.00 -8.76 5.42
N ILE A 204 -2.26 -8.91 6.52
CA ILE A 204 -0.96 -9.61 6.57
C ILE A 204 -1.07 -10.75 7.58
N GLN A 205 -0.68 -11.96 7.19
CA GLN A 205 -0.67 -13.15 8.05
C GLN A 205 0.73 -13.76 8.10
N SER A 206 1.11 -14.31 9.26
CA SER A 206 2.44 -14.90 9.48
C SER A 206 2.35 -16.40 9.73
N THR A 207 3.11 -17.20 9.01
CA THR A 207 3.17 -18.66 9.27
C THR A 207 3.77 -18.99 10.63
N ASP A 208 4.63 -18.13 11.19
CA ASP A 208 5.11 -18.29 12.57
C ASP A 208 3.96 -18.13 13.59
N MET A 209 2.98 -17.26 13.31
CA MET A 209 1.78 -17.13 14.14
C MET A 209 0.87 -18.36 14.02
N LEU A 210 0.69 -18.88 12.80
CA LEU A 210 -0.04 -20.14 12.59
C LEU A 210 0.61 -21.29 13.37
N ARG A 211 1.95 -21.38 13.35
CA ARG A 211 2.70 -22.38 14.13
C ARG A 211 2.48 -22.22 15.62
N GLU A 212 2.45 -20.98 16.11
CA GLU A 212 2.18 -20.67 17.52
C GLU A 212 0.80 -21.19 17.96
N VAL A 213 -0.22 -21.00 17.13
CA VAL A 213 -1.57 -21.52 17.41
C VAL A 213 -1.59 -23.05 17.37
N MET A 214 -1.02 -23.66 16.32
CA MET A 214 -1.01 -25.12 16.17
C MET A 214 -0.27 -25.82 17.32
N ARG A 215 0.89 -25.29 17.75
CA ARG A 215 1.66 -25.90 18.84
C ARG A 215 0.96 -25.79 20.21
N MET A 216 0.06 -24.83 20.40
CA MET A 216 -0.76 -24.74 21.61
C MET A 216 -1.86 -25.81 21.64
N MET A 217 -2.39 -26.18 20.46
CA MET A 217 -3.44 -27.18 20.33
C MET A 217 -2.90 -28.62 20.29
N VAL A 218 -1.68 -28.81 19.80
CA VAL A 218 -1.05 -30.14 19.66
C VAL A 218 0.11 -30.32 20.62
N PRO A 219 0.06 -31.27 21.57
CA PRO A 219 1.14 -31.53 22.52
C PRO A 219 2.48 -31.86 21.83
N GLU A 220 3.61 -31.46 22.45
CA GLU A 220 4.96 -31.72 21.88
C GLU A 220 5.21 -33.19 21.60
N ARG A 221 4.73 -34.10 22.46
CA ARG A 221 4.89 -35.55 22.26
C ARG A 221 4.24 -36.10 20.98
N MET A 222 3.25 -35.39 20.42
CA MET A 222 2.56 -35.81 19.19
C MET A 222 3.20 -35.26 17.93
N LEU A 223 3.50 -33.95 17.91
CA LEU A 223 4.17 -33.30 16.79
C LEU A 223 5.38 -32.48 17.27
N PRO A 224 6.49 -33.16 17.65
CA PRO A 224 7.67 -32.50 18.23
C PRO A 224 8.26 -31.39 17.36
N VAL A 225 8.20 -31.56 16.03
CA VAL A 225 8.75 -30.60 15.07
C VAL A 225 8.09 -29.22 15.20
N LEU A 226 6.79 -29.11 15.52
CA LEU A 226 6.09 -27.82 15.67
C LEU A 226 6.62 -26.97 16.83
N HIS A 227 7.18 -27.62 17.84
CA HIS A 227 7.65 -26.99 19.08
C HIS A 227 9.09 -26.48 19.00
N THR A 228 9.73 -26.64 17.84
CA THR A 228 11.09 -26.14 17.59
C THR A 228 11.11 -25.02 16.53
N SER A 229 12.27 -24.39 16.37
CA SER A 229 12.49 -23.48 15.24
C SER A 229 12.68 -24.28 13.96
N SER A 230 12.28 -23.74 12.80
CA SER A 230 12.45 -24.38 11.49
C SER A 230 13.84 -24.94 11.22
N PHE A 231 14.88 -24.17 11.53
CA PHE A 231 16.29 -24.57 11.37
C PHE A 231 16.78 -25.63 12.38
N ASN A 232 15.96 -26.00 13.38
CA ASN A 232 16.26 -27.01 14.40
C ASN A 232 15.27 -28.18 14.39
N ALA A 233 14.27 -28.19 13.50
CA ALA A 233 13.24 -29.21 13.46
C ALA A 233 13.79 -30.62 13.20
N TRP A 234 14.90 -30.70 12.48
CA TRP A 234 15.64 -31.93 12.19
C TRP A 234 16.05 -32.71 13.45
N ARG A 235 16.30 -32.03 14.58
CA ARG A 235 16.67 -32.67 15.85
C ARG A 235 15.54 -33.47 16.50
N LYS A 236 14.34 -33.38 15.94
CA LYS A 236 13.11 -33.99 16.46
C LYS A 236 12.50 -34.98 15.46
N LEU A 237 13.22 -35.34 14.39
CA LEU A 237 12.79 -36.36 13.43
C LEU A 237 12.92 -37.77 14.06
N PRO A 238 11.95 -38.66 13.84
CA PRO A 238 11.91 -39.96 14.51
C PRO A 238 13.00 -40.96 14.09
N PHE A 239 13.77 -40.70 13.02
CA PHE A 239 14.78 -41.65 12.48
C PHE A 239 16.04 -40.98 11.93
N ALA A 240 16.40 -39.79 12.41
CA ALA A 240 17.65 -39.17 11.96
C ALA A 240 18.84 -39.99 12.51
N ASP A 241 19.47 -40.82 11.68
CA ASP A 241 20.80 -41.35 11.98
C ASP A 241 21.83 -40.21 11.83
N VAL A 242 21.91 -39.40 12.88
CA VAL A 242 22.71 -38.16 12.94
C VAL A 242 24.20 -38.41 12.68
N ARG A 243 24.66 -39.67 12.74
CA ARG A 243 26.08 -40.01 12.66
C ARG A 243 26.60 -40.15 11.23
N GLN A 244 25.74 -40.32 10.23
CA GLN A 244 26.15 -40.52 8.83
C GLN A 244 25.45 -39.60 7.82
N ALA A 245 24.40 -38.89 8.21
CA ALA A 245 23.66 -38.02 7.30
C ALA A 245 24.34 -36.63 7.14
N ASP A 246 24.32 -36.13 5.90
CA ASP A 246 24.75 -34.76 5.59
C ASP A 246 23.91 -33.76 6.41
N PRO A 247 24.54 -32.88 7.21
CA PRO A 247 23.83 -31.84 7.96
C PRO A 247 22.90 -30.97 7.12
N GLU A 248 23.19 -30.72 5.85
CA GLU A 248 22.30 -29.95 4.97
C GLU A 248 21.00 -30.69 4.68
N VAL A 249 21.09 -31.98 4.37
CA VAL A 249 19.94 -32.86 4.13
C VAL A 249 19.09 -32.97 5.39
N LEU A 250 19.69 -33.20 6.55
CA LEU A 250 18.96 -33.27 7.82
C LEU A 250 18.16 -31.98 8.08
N ILE A 251 18.80 -30.80 7.92
CA ILE A 251 18.14 -29.52 8.13
C ILE A 251 16.97 -29.34 7.15
N ALA A 252 17.16 -29.70 5.88
CA ALA A 252 16.13 -29.63 4.86
C ALA A 252 14.94 -30.55 5.21
N ASP A 253 15.17 -31.81 5.53
CA ASP A 253 14.13 -32.79 5.89
C ASP A 253 13.33 -32.36 7.12
N GLY A 254 14.04 -31.85 8.14
CA GLY A 254 13.42 -31.36 9.37
C GLY A 254 12.56 -30.13 9.11
N TYR A 255 13.07 -29.20 8.30
CA TYR A 255 12.32 -28.02 7.87
C TYR A 255 11.09 -28.41 7.06
N GLN A 256 11.24 -29.29 6.07
CA GLN A 256 10.17 -29.71 5.18
C GLN A 256 9.06 -30.40 5.97
N SER A 257 9.40 -31.32 6.87
CA SER A 257 8.45 -31.96 7.79
C SER A 257 7.64 -30.94 8.60
N GLN A 258 8.29 -29.85 9.05
CA GLN A 258 7.59 -28.77 9.74
C GLN A 258 6.74 -27.92 8.77
N ALA A 259 7.25 -27.61 7.58
CA ALA A 259 6.57 -26.79 6.60
C ALA A 259 5.31 -27.45 6.04
N GLU A 260 5.34 -28.76 5.79
CA GLU A 260 4.19 -29.56 5.32
C GLU A 260 3.02 -29.52 6.31
N LEU A 261 3.30 -29.62 7.63
CA LEU A 261 2.27 -29.45 8.66
C LEU A 261 1.63 -28.06 8.61
N LEU A 262 2.43 -27.03 8.32
CA LEU A 262 1.98 -25.64 8.27
C LEU A 262 1.32 -25.27 6.94
N ALA A 263 1.58 -26.03 5.88
CA ALA A 263 0.98 -25.82 4.56
C ALA A 263 -0.54 -25.90 4.66
N VAL A 264 -1.10 -26.89 5.38
CA VAL A 264 -2.55 -27.05 5.59
C VAL A 264 -3.17 -25.80 6.21
N ALA A 265 -2.53 -25.22 7.24
CA ALA A 265 -3.00 -23.98 7.84
C ALA A 265 -2.86 -22.78 6.90
N GLY A 266 -1.77 -22.72 6.12
CA GLY A 266 -1.56 -21.73 5.06
C GLY A 266 -2.65 -21.78 3.99
N GLU A 267 -2.99 -22.97 3.50
CA GLU A 267 -4.07 -23.21 2.52
C GLU A 267 -5.42 -22.75 3.07
N ALA A 268 -5.73 -23.06 4.32
CA ALA A 268 -6.97 -22.60 4.94
C ALA A 268 -7.08 -21.07 4.95
N VAL A 269 -5.98 -20.38 5.26
CA VAL A 269 -5.91 -18.91 5.23
C VAL A 269 -6.07 -18.37 3.81
N LEU A 270 -5.39 -18.97 2.83
CA LEU A 270 -5.49 -18.56 1.42
C LEU A 270 -6.89 -18.81 0.86
N ASN A 271 -7.47 -19.98 1.11
CA ASN A 271 -8.82 -20.33 0.69
C ASN A 271 -9.87 -19.40 1.30
N ARG A 272 -9.68 -18.96 2.55
CA ARG A 272 -10.54 -17.94 3.15
C ARG A 272 -10.43 -16.60 2.43
N ALA A 273 -9.21 -16.14 2.15
CA ALA A 273 -9.00 -14.88 1.42
C ALA A 273 -9.60 -14.93 0.00
N ARG A 274 -9.49 -16.08 -0.68
CA ARG A 274 -10.14 -16.33 -1.97
C ARG A 274 -11.66 -16.24 -1.89
N LYS A 275 -12.27 -16.97 -0.95
CA LYS A 275 -13.73 -16.97 -0.72
C LYS A 275 -14.27 -15.57 -0.38
N GLU A 276 -13.53 -14.81 0.43
CA GLU A 276 -13.88 -13.43 0.78
C GLU A 276 -13.54 -12.42 -0.34
N ARG A 277 -12.85 -12.83 -1.40
CA ARG A 277 -12.31 -11.98 -2.49
C ARG A 277 -11.49 -10.79 -1.97
N VAL A 278 -10.57 -11.08 -1.06
CA VAL A 278 -9.73 -10.06 -0.41
C VAL A 278 -8.26 -10.30 -0.64
N ALA A 279 -7.51 -9.22 -0.83
CA ALA A 279 -6.06 -9.29 -0.93
C ALA A 279 -5.44 -9.69 0.41
N LEU A 280 -4.33 -10.44 0.35
CA LEU A 280 -3.64 -10.99 1.51
C LEU A 280 -2.13 -11.09 1.22
N ILE A 281 -1.32 -10.75 2.22
CA ILE A 281 0.10 -11.10 2.25
C ILE A 281 0.30 -12.19 3.29
N LEU A 282 0.75 -13.38 2.87
CA LEU A 282 1.13 -14.47 3.76
C LEU A 282 2.66 -14.56 3.80
N GLU A 283 3.26 -14.29 4.95
CA GLU A 283 4.73 -14.27 5.11
C GLU A 283 5.22 -15.33 6.10
N GLY A 284 6.41 -15.87 5.85
CA GLY A 284 7.13 -16.64 6.85
C GLY A 284 8.05 -17.69 6.25
N VAL A 285 8.78 -18.40 7.11
CA VAL A 285 9.77 -19.38 6.66
C VAL A 285 9.13 -20.64 6.07
N HIS A 286 7.89 -20.97 6.46
CA HIS A 286 7.17 -22.17 6.01
C HIS A 286 6.51 -22.01 4.63
N ILE A 287 6.59 -20.82 4.03
CA ILE A 287 6.16 -20.59 2.64
C ILE A 287 7.26 -21.14 1.72
N GLN A 288 7.18 -22.44 1.47
CA GLN A 288 8.13 -23.14 0.61
C GLN A 288 7.79 -22.95 -0.89
N PRO A 289 8.79 -22.94 -1.78
CA PRO A 289 8.55 -22.84 -3.22
C PRO A 289 7.60 -23.91 -3.78
N ALA A 290 7.72 -25.16 -3.33
CA ALA A 290 6.82 -26.26 -3.74
C ALA A 290 5.35 -26.02 -3.35
N PHE A 291 5.11 -25.38 -2.19
CA PHE A 291 3.76 -24.99 -1.75
C PHE A 291 3.19 -23.86 -2.60
N ALA A 292 4.04 -22.96 -3.06
CA ALA A 292 3.62 -21.94 -4.01
C ALA A 292 3.31 -22.52 -5.39
N GLU A 293 4.03 -23.55 -5.81
CA GLU A 293 3.83 -24.26 -7.07
C GLU A 293 2.49 -24.99 -7.11
N SER A 294 2.11 -25.68 -6.01
CA SER A 294 0.81 -26.37 -5.91
C SER A 294 -0.41 -25.44 -6.02
N LEU A 295 -0.19 -24.12 -5.92
CA LEU A 295 -1.23 -23.10 -6.00
C LEU A 295 -1.29 -22.41 -7.38
N ARG A 296 -0.48 -22.82 -8.38
CA ARG A 296 -0.36 -22.09 -9.66
C ARG A 296 -1.62 -22.15 -10.54
N ASP A 297 -2.39 -23.23 -10.47
CA ASP A 297 -3.53 -23.51 -11.37
C ASP A 297 -4.89 -23.14 -10.76
N VAL A 298 -4.90 -22.12 -9.91
CA VAL A 298 -6.10 -21.71 -9.16
C VAL A 298 -6.77 -20.52 -9.85
N ASP A 299 -7.94 -20.74 -10.46
CA ASP A 299 -8.58 -19.81 -11.42
C ASP A 299 -9.27 -18.56 -10.82
N ASP A 300 -9.26 -18.36 -9.51
CA ASP A 300 -10.04 -17.30 -8.84
C ASP A 300 -9.20 -16.29 -8.05
N ALA A 301 -7.87 -16.34 -8.15
CA ALA A 301 -6.97 -15.40 -7.47
C ALA A 301 -5.65 -15.20 -8.21
N ILE A 302 -5.07 -14.01 -8.06
CA ILE A 302 -3.70 -13.75 -8.51
C ILE A 302 -2.74 -14.13 -7.39
N ILE A 303 -2.05 -15.26 -7.57
CA ILE A 303 -1.07 -15.75 -6.60
C ILE A 303 0.33 -15.35 -7.06
N VAL A 304 1.07 -14.68 -6.17
CA VAL A 304 2.42 -14.16 -6.42
C VAL A 304 3.37 -14.68 -5.33
N PRO A 305 4.04 -15.81 -5.57
CA PRO A 305 5.06 -16.31 -4.66
C PRO A 305 6.41 -15.65 -4.90
N LEU A 306 7.17 -15.44 -3.83
CA LEU A 306 8.56 -14.97 -3.87
C LEU A 306 9.34 -15.42 -2.65
N VAL A 307 10.65 -15.54 -2.79
CA VAL A 307 11.57 -15.82 -1.68
C VAL A 307 12.41 -14.58 -1.40
N LEU A 308 12.40 -14.13 -0.15
CA LEU A 308 13.19 -12.99 0.30
C LEU A 308 14.49 -13.44 0.95
N ALA A 309 15.61 -12.89 0.47
CA ALA A 309 16.95 -13.32 0.88
C ALA A 309 17.88 -12.17 1.25
N VAL A 310 18.89 -12.47 2.07
CA VAL A 310 20.08 -11.62 2.23
C VAL A 310 21.28 -12.47 1.83
N LEU A 311 21.81 -12.19 0.64
CA LEU A 311 22.81 -13.03 -0.03
C LEU A 311 24.20 -12.98 0.61
N LYS A 312 24.44 -12.02 1.51
CA LYS A 312 25.72 -11.89 2.23
C LYS A 312 25.57 -12.33 3.69
N GLN A 313 26.31 -13.38 4.06
CA GLN A 313 26.30 -13.96 5.39
C GLN A 313 26.60 -12.95 6.51
N LYS A 314 27.62 -12.09 6.30
CA LYS A 314 27.97 -11.01 7.24
C LYS A 314 26.82 -10.02 7.48
N GLU A 315 26.08 -9.67 6.42
CA GLU A 315 24.95 -8.75 6.51
C GLU A 315 23.76 -9.38 7.24
N LEU A 316 23.44 -10.65 6.92
CA LEU A 316 22.38 -11.38 7.62
C LEU A 316 22.68 -11.51 9.12
N ARG A 317 23.93 -11.83 9.48
CA ARG A 317 24.39 -11.90 10.88
C ARG A 317 24.24 -10.55 11.58
N LYS A 318 24.61 -9.45 10.91
CA LYS A 318 24.42 -8.08 11.43
C LYS A 318 22.93 -7.77 11.67
N ARG A 319 22.04 -8.16 10.75
CA ARG A 319 20.58 -7.96 10.88
C ARG A 319 20.00 -8.75 12.05
N ILE A 320 20.39 -10.02 12.23
CA ILE A 320 19.96 -10.84 13.36
C ILE A 320 20.40 -10.20 14.69
N LYS A 321 21.64 -9.69 14.74
CA LYS A 321 22.16 -8.96 15.92
C LYS A 321 21.37 -7.67 16.18
N GLY A 322 21.12 -6.88 15.13
CA GLY A 322 20.35 -5.62 15.21
C GLY A 322 18.88 -5.83 15.59
N ARG A 323 18.26 -6.94 15.20
CA ARG A 323 16.90 -7.29 15.65
C ARG A 323 16.82 -7.51 17.17
N GLY A 324 17.94 -7.88 17.80
CA GLY A 324 18.06 -8.05 19.26
C GLY A 324 18.08 -6.77 20.08
N THR A 325 18.17 -5.59 19.45
CA THR A 325 18.00 -4.30 20.15
C THR A 325 16.54 -3.82 20.19
N GLN A 326 15.70 -4.27 19.27
CA GLN A 326 14.25 -3.96 19.21
C GLN A 326 13.34 -5.11 19.67
N ALA A 327 13.87 -6.33 19.80
CA ALA A 327 13.17 -7.52 20.33
C ALA A 327 13.95 -8.09 21.54
N PRO A 328 13.38 -9.04 22.32
CA PRO A 328 14.04 -9.54 23.53
C PRO A 328 15.45 -10.08 23.23
N ARG A 329 16.48 -9.51 23.88
CA ARG A 329 17.91 -9.84 23.69
C ARG A 329 18.22 -11.35 23.68
N ARG A 330 17.44 -12.14 24.42
CA ARG A 330 17.56 -13.62 24.48
C ARG A 330 17.31 -14.32 23.13
N ARG A 331 16.40 -13.81 22.28
CA ARG A 331 16.09 -14.40 20.96
C ARG A 331 17.22 -14.23 19.96
N ALA A 332 17.83 -13.04 19.90
CA ALA A 332 18.93 -12.78 18.97
C ALA A 332 20.17 -13.63 19.28
N ARG A 333 20.52 -13.80 20.58
CA ARG A 333 21.62 -14.69 20.98
C ARG A 333 21.38 -16.14 20.56
N ARG A 334 20.15 -16.64 20.70
CA ARG A 334 19.76 -17.98 20.24
C ARG A 334 19.97 -18.15 18.74
N TYR A 335 19.51 -17.20 17.92
CA TYR A 335 19.69 -17.26 16.46
C TYR A 335 21.16 -17.18 16.04
N LEU A 336 21.97 -16.37 16.72
CA LEU A 336 23.40 -16.27 16.42
C LEU A 336 24.17 -17.56 16.74
N ARG A 337 23.73 -18.35 17.73
CA ARG A 337 24.32 -19.66 18.03
C ARG A 337 24.01 -20.71 16.97
N GLU A 338 22.83 -20.62 16.35
CA GLU A 338 22.35 -21.57 15.34
C GLU A 338 22.44 -20.97 13.92
N PHE A 339 23.37 -20.01 13.74
CA PHE A 339 23.44 -19.21 12.51
C PHE A 339 23.80 -20.05 11.29
N ASP A 340 24.67 -21.06 11.45
CA ASP A 340 25.06 -21.93 10.34
C ASP A 340 23.87 -22.77 9.86
N SER A 341 23.03 -23.25 10.78
CA SER A 341 21.76 -23.93 10.44
C SER A 341 20.79 -23.01 9.71
N ILE A 342 20.71 -21.73 10.12
CA ILE A 342 19.89 -20.71 9.44
C ILE A 342 20.43 -20.43 8.02
N TRP A 343 21.75 -20.38 7.86
CA TRP A 343 22.38 -20.13 6.57
C TRP A 343 22.18 -21.30 5.61
N ARG A 344 22.38 -22.53 6.07
CA ARG A 344 22.10 -23.76 5.30
C ARG A 344 20.63 -23.85 4.88
N LEU A 345 19.71 -23.57 5.80
CA LEU A 345 18.29 -23.50 5.47
C LEU A 345 18.01 -22.41 4.41
N GLN A 346 18.69 -21.27 4.46
CA GLN A 346 18.55 -20.25 3.41
C GLN A 346 19.04 -20.80 2.08
N SER A 347 20.21 -21.44 2.03
CA SER A 347 20.75 -22.05 0.80
C SER A 347 19.77 -23.05 0.19
N PHE A 348 19.19 -23.93 1.02
CA PHE A 348 18.14 -24.86 0.61
C PHE A 348 16.94 -24.13 -0.01
N LEU A 349 16.39 -23.12 0.67
CA LEU A 349 15.24 -22.35 0.16
C LEU A 349 15.52 -21.61 -1.15
N LEU A 350 16.75 -21.14 -1.36
CA LEU A 350 17.14 -20.49 -2.62
C LEU A 350 17.26 -21.51 -3.74
N SER A 351 17.86 -22.67 -3.48
CA SER A 351 17.93 -23.78 -4.44
C SER A 351 16.53 -24.24 -4.86
N GLU A 352 15.61 -24.38 -3.91
CA GLU A 352 14.22 -24.75 -4.19
C GLU A 352 13.47 -23.66 -4.96
N ALA A 353 13.78 -22.39 -4.69
CA ALA A 353 13.17 -21.27 -5.40
C ALA A 353 13.60 -21.26 -6.87
N ASP A 354 14.89 -21.46 -7.14
CA ASP A 354 15.42 -21.59 -8.50
C ASP A 354 14.81 -22.83 -9.20
N ARG A 355 14.71 -23.98 -8.51
CA ARG A 355 14.12 -25.21 -9.07
C ARG A 355 12.65 -25.04 -9.47
N CYS A 356 11.87 -24.32 -8.66
CA CYS A 356 10.44 -24.11 -8.89
C CYS A 356 10.13 -22.81 -9.65
N ASP A 357 11.11 -22.14 -10.25
CA ASP A 357 10.96 -20.83 -10.92
C ASP A 357 10.23 -19.78 -10.06
N VAL A 358 10.53 -19.74 -8.76
CA VAL A 358 9.99 -18.75 -7.81
C VAL A 358 10.97 -17.59 -7.70
N PRO A 359 10.55 -16.33 -7.96
CA PRO A 359 11.43 -15.18 -7.91
C PRO A 359 12.14 -15.00 -6.56
N ILE A 360 13.45 -14.86 -6.59
CA ILE A 360 14.29 -14.52 -5.44
C ILE A 360 14.52 -13.01 -5.41
N VAL A 361 14.13 -12.36 -4.30
CA VAL A 361 14.32 -10.92 -4.08
C VAL A 361 15.42 -10.71 -3.04
N SER A 362 16.47 -9.97 -3.42
CA SER A 362 17.56 -9.62 -2.52
C SER A 362 17.21 -8.37 -1.71
N ASN A 363 17.02 -8.55 -0.40
CA ASN A 363 16.67 -7.46 0.48
C ASN A 363 17.90 -6.77 1.05
N ILE A 364 18.67 -6.02 0.27
CA ILE A 364 19.75 -5.17 0.81
C ILE A 364 19.20 -3.78 1.18
N ASP A 365 18.37 -3.23 0.31
CA ASP A 365 17.69 -1.95 0.45
C ASP A 365 16.18 -2.16 0.42
N LYS A 366 15.47 -1.65 1.43
CA LYS A 366 14.03 -1.89 1.61
C LYS A 366 13.23 -1.34 0.44
N GLU A 367 13.56 -0.16 -0.06
CA GLU A 367 12.81 0.51 -1.12
C GLU A 367 13.02 -0.22 -2.44
N LYS A 368 14.26 -0.60 -2.76
CA LYS A 368 14.57 -1.38 -3.98
C LYS A 368 13.87 -2.74 -3.94
N ALA A 369 13.95 -3.46 -2.82
CA ALA A 369 13.28 -4.74 -2.65
C ALA A 369 11.75 -4.61 -2.79
N THR A 370 11.15 -3.55 -2.23
CA THR A 370 9.71 -3.30 -2.37
C THR A 370 9.33 -3.06 -3.84
N HIS A 371 10.11 -2.26 -4.58
CA HIS A 371 9.87 -2.03 -6.00
C HIS A 371 10.07 -3.30 -6.84
N GLU A 372 11.04 -4.13 -6.50
CA GLU A 372 11.27 -5.41 -7.16
C GLU A 372 10.09 -6.36 -6.97
N VAL A 373 9.55 -6.47 -5.75
CA VAL A 373 8.33 -7.27 -5.51
C VAL A 373 7.13 -6.73 -6.31
N VAL A 374 6.94 -5.41 -6.35
CA VAL A 374 5.86 -4.81 -7.17
C VAL A 374 6.06 -5.15 -8.65
N ARG A 375 7.31 -5.17 -9.14
CA ARG A 375 7.61 -5.62 -10.51
C ARG A 375 7.21 -7.08 -10.73
N VAL A 376 7.56 -7.97 -9.80
CA VAL A 376 7.14 -9.40 -9.87
C VAL A 376 5.62 -9.53 -9.92
N VAL A 377 4.89 -8.76 -9.10
CA VAL A 377 3.42 -8.73 -9.15
C VAL A 377 2.93 -8.30 -10.53
N ILE A 378 3.46 -7.21 -11.08
CA ILE A 378 3.06 -6.69 -12.39
C ILE A 378 3.41 -7.65 -13.53
N ASP A 379 4.55 -8.33 -13.46
CA ASP A 379 4.94 -9.33 -14.45
C ASP A 379 3.97 -10.52 -14.43
N ARG A 380 3.57 -10.99 -13.23
CA ARG A 380 2.53 -12.02 -13.09
C ARG A 380 1.18 -11.55 -13.64
N LEU A 381 0.76 -10.32 -13.33
CA LEU A 381 -0.47 -9.74 -13.86
C LEU A 381 -0.44 -9.58 -15.38
N THR A 382 0.72 -9.29 -15.97
CA THR A 382 0.88 -9.17 -17.42
C THR A 382 0.68 -10.52 -18.13
N GLY A 383 0.88 -11.64 -17.44
CA GLY A 383 0.54 -12.98 -17.97
C GLY A 383 -0.96 -13.24 -18.04
N VAL A 384 -1.76 -12.59 -17.19
CA VAL A 384 -3.21 -12.81 -17.05
C VAL A 384 -4.03 -11.75 -17.81
N PHE A 385 -3.60 -10.49 -17.76
CA PHE A 385 -4.36 -9.35 -18.28
C PHE A 385 -3.71 -8.76 -19.55
N HIS A 386 -4.46 -8.81 -20.66
CA HIS A 386 -3.98 -8.41 -21.99
C HIS A 386 -4.87 -7.36 -22.68
N GLY A 387 -5.78 -6.71 -21.94
CA GLY A 387 -6.77 -5.81 -22.50
C GLY A 387 -6.15 -4.61 -23.19
N LYS A 388 -6.69 -4.21 -24.35
CA LYS A 388 -6.31 -2.96 -25.03
C LYS A 388 -6.94 -1.76 -24.32
N PRO A 389 -6.34 -0.55 -24.38
CA PRO A 389 -6.86 0.64 -23.70
C PRO A 389 -8.36 0.91 -23.93
N ARG A 390 -8.84 0.77 -25.18
CA ARG A 390 -10.26 0.95 -25.52
C ARG A 390 -11.20 -0.07 -24.84
N GLN A 391 -10.72 -1.29 -24.62
CA GLN A 391 -11.49 -2.34 -23.94
C GLN A 391 -11.50 -2.11 -22.43
N VAL A 392 -10.34 -1.74 -21.87
CA VAL A 392 -10.15 -1.59 -20.42
C VAL A 392 -10.81 -0.32 -19.88
N PHE A 393 -10.74 0.79 -20.61
CA PHE A 393 -11.35 2.06 -20.20
C PHE A 393 -12.76 2.29 -20.77
N GLY A 394 -13.23 1.44 -21.68
CA GLY A 394 -14.52 1.55 -22.36
C GLY A 394 -14.57 2.60 -23.48
N ILE A 395 -15.74 2.71 -24.14
CA ILE A 395 -16.05 3.80 -25.07
C ILE A 395 -16.26 5.05 -24.23
N ILE A 396 -15.39 6.05 -24.38
CA ILE A 396 -15.49 7.32 -23.66
C ILE A 396 -16.59 8.15 -24.33
N PRO A 397 -17.74 8.42 -23.69
CA PRO A 397 -18.76 9.28 -24.27
C PRO A 397 -18.19 10.71 -24.37
N GLY A 398 -18.27 11.29 -25.56
CA GLY A 398 -17.83 12.66 -25.83
C GLY A 398 -16.59 12.73 -26.74
N HIS A 399 -16.83 12.53 -28.04
CA HIS A 399 -15.88 12.63 -29.14
C HIS A 399 -15.34 14.05 -29.42
N ASN A 400 -15.55 15.03 -28.53
CA ASN A 400 -15.19 16.43 -28.74
C ASN A 400 -14.40 17.03 -27.57
N LEU A 401 -13.16 16.60 -27.34
CA LEU A 401 -12.09 17.38 -26.68
C LEU A 401 -10.76 16.60 -26.85
N PRO A 402 -9.64 17.29 -27.14
CA PRO A 402 -8.55 16.72 -27.92
C PRO A 402 -7.79 15.62 -27.17
N GLU A 403 -7.47 14.54 -27.87
CA GLU A 403 -6.66 13.38 -27.45
C GLU A 403 -5.20 13.76 -27.03
N THR A 404 -4.89 15.05 -26.93
CA THR A 404 -3.54 15.56 -26.75
C THR A 404 -3.31 16.07 -25.34
N MET A 405 -2.49 15.33 -24.59
CA MET A 405 -1.81 15.86 -23.41
C MET A 405 -0.98 17.09 -23.81
N PRO A 406 -1.02 18.23 -23.08
CA PRO A 406 -0.19 19.39 -23.39
C PRO A 406 1.30 19.04 -23.35
N GLY A 407 2.10 19.75 -24.15
CA GLY A 407 3.57 19.65 -24.18
C GLY A 407 4.20 19.89 -22.80
N PRO A 408 5.47 19.51 -22.59
CA PRO A 408 6.18 19.89 -21.37
C PRO A 408 6.06 21.40 -21.16
N ALA A 409 5.80 21.82 -19.92
CA ALA A 409 5.83 23.22 -19.56
C ALA A 409 7.23 23.73 -19.91
N ARG A 410 7.34 24.63 -20.90
CA ARG A 410 8.56 25.38 -21.12
C ARG A 410 8.82 26.14 -19.82
N SER A 411 9.95 25.87 -19.16
CA SER A 411 10.43 26.73 -18.09
C SER A 411 10.60 28.12 -18.68
N ALA A 412 9.76 29.06 -18.27
CA ALA A 412 10.03 30.47 -18.48
C ALA A 412 11.20 30.84 -17.55
N ALA A 413 12.41 30.66 -18.07
CA ALA A 413 13.64 31.18 -17.51
C ALA A 413 14.39 31.83 -18.68
N SER A 414 14.09 33.11 -18.93
CA SER A 414 14.97 34.13 -19.52
C SER A 414 14.14 35.36 -19.93
N ALA A 415 14.04 36.33 -19.05
CA ALA A 415 14.09 37.77 -19.33
C ALA A 415 14.33 38.48 -18.00
#